data_AF-A0A3B1ADV9-F1
#
_entry.id   AF-A0A3B1ADV9-F1
#
_cell.length_a   1.000
_cell.length_b   1.000
_cell.length_c   1.000
_cell.angle_alpha   90.00
_cell.angle_beta   90.00
_cell.angle_gamma   90.00
#
_symmetry.space_group_name_H-M   'P 1'
#
loop_
_entity.id
_entity.type
_entity.pdbx_description
1 polymer ?
#
loop_
_entity_poly.entity_id
_entity_poly.type
_entity_poly.pdbx_seq_one_letter_code
_entity_poly.pdbx_strand_id
1 'polypeptide(L)' 'MNEDYYAAIEKMEKANVSREYIVGWASGFLQNPKVEEQRVNDAYEAGYADGEARNDSNFSTWESK' A
#
# COMPACT_ATOMS: atom_id res chain seq x y z
N MET A 1 11.21 -5.48 14.51
CA MET A 1 10.66 -5.66 13.16
C MET A 1 9.19 -5.98 13.31
N ASN A 2 8.29 -5.33 12.55
CA ASN A 2 6.86 -5.64 12.58
C ASN A 2 6.59 -6.73 11.55
N GLU A 3 6.30 -7.95 12.01
CA GLU A 3 6.15 -9.13 11.14
C GLU A 3 4.98 -8.98 10.16
N ASP A 4 3.85 -8.42 10.60
CA ASP A 4 2.67 -8.19 9.76
C ASP A 4 2.97 -7.25 8.60
N TYR A 5 3.78 -6.21 8.86
CA TYR A 5 4.21 -5.27 7.81
C TYR A 5 5.01 -5.98 6.72
N TYR A 6 6.05 -6.73 7.10
CA TYR A 6 6.90 -7.38 6.11
C TYR A 6 6.16 -8.49 5.36
N ALA A 7 5.29 -9.24 6.05
CA ALA A 7 4.46 -10.27 5.42
C ALA A 7 3.49 -9.68 4.37
N ALA A 8 2.85 -8.55 4.69
CA ALA A 8 1.97 -7.86 3.77
C ALA A 8 2.71 -7.29 2.54
N ILE A 9 3.87 -6.67 2.75
CA ILE A 9 4.71 -6.16 1.65
C ILE A 9 5.18 -7.31 0.75
N GLU A 10 5.69 -8.40 1.34
CA GLU A 10 6.13 -9.58 0.59
C GLU A 10 4.98 -10.19 -0.23
N LYS A 11 3.77 -10.24 0.32
CA LYS A 11 2.57 -10.72 -0.37
C LYS A 11 2.22 -9.83 -1.58
N MET A 12 2.24 -8.51 -1.43
CA MET A 12 1.94 -7.57 -2.52
C MET A 12 3.02 -7.57 -3.60
N GLU A 13 4.29 -7.66 -3.22
CA GLU A 13 5.41 -7.76 -4.18
C GLU A 13 5.32 -9.06 -4.99
N LYS A 14 5.00 -10.19 -4.35
CA LYS A 14 4.77 -11.48 -5.04
C LYS A 14 3.56 -11.45 -5.98
N ALA A 15 2.54 -10.68 -5.64
CA ALA A 15 1.36 -10.48 -6.49
C ALA A 15 1.58 -9.44 -7.59
N ASN A 16 2.80 -8.89 -7.74
CA ASN A 16 3.14 -7.89 -8.76
C ASN A 16 2.22 -6.66 -8.71
N VAL A 17 1.84 -6.23 -7.51
CA VAL A 17 0.98 -5.08 -7.26
C VAL A 17 1.69 -3.78 -7.66
N SER A 18 0.93 -2.79 -8.11
CA SER A 18 1.41 -1.42 -8.37
C SER A 18 2.28 -0.91 -7.22
N ARG A 19 3.44 -0.34 -7.60
CA ARG A 19 4.38 0.23 -6.65
C ARG A 19 3.75 1.38 -5.85
N GLU A 20 2.90 2.17 -6.50
CA GLU A 20 2.21 3.30 -5.89
C GLU A 20 1.23 2.84 -4.81
N TYR A 21 0.54 1.72 -5.04
CA TYR A 21 -0.29 1.08 -4.02
C TYR A 21 0.53 0.58 -2.83
N ILE A 22 1.64 -0.12 -3.07
CA ILE A 22 2.52 -0.64 -2.01
C ILE A 22 3.08 0.51 -1.16
N VAL A 23 3.51 1.60 -1.80
CA VAL A 23 4.01 2.80 -1.11
C VAL A 23 2.91 3.47 -0.29
N GLY A 24 1.70 3.60 -0.85
CA GLY A 24 0.53 4.08 -0.13
C GLY A 24 0.26 3.25 1.12
N TRP A 25 0.18 1.93 0.96
CA TRP A 25 -0.07 0.99 2.04
C TRP A 25 0.97 1.07 3.15
N ALA A 26 2.25 1.11 2.79
CA ALA A 26 3.32 1.29 3.76
C ALA A 26 3.21 2.62 4.52
N SER A 27 2.90 3.72 3.81
CA SER A 27 2.69 5.03 4.43
C SER A 27 1.53 5.03 5.41
N GLY A 28 0.38 4.46 5.03
CA GLY A 28 -0.81 4.37 5.89
C GLY A 28 -0.58 3.49 7.12
N PHE A 29 0.07 2.33 6.94
CA PHE A 29 0.39 1.41 8.04
C PHE A 29 1.30 2.05 9.09
N LEU A 30 2.28 2.84 8.64
CA LEU A 30 3.21 3.57 9.51
C LEU A 30 2.63 4.90 10.03
N GLN A 31 1.42 5.28 9.62
CA GLN A 31 0.79 6.56 9.94
C GLN A 31 1.66 7.76 9.55
N ASN A 32 2.36 7.66 8.43
CA ASN A 32 3.13 8.75 7.87
C ASN A 32 2.20 9.79 7.23
N PRO A 33 2.56 11.08 7.22
CA PRO A 33 1.87 12.05 6.39
C PRO A 33 1.81 11.59 4.93
N LYS A 34 0.69 11.86 4.27
CA LYS A 34 0.53 11.61 2.83
C LYS A 34 1.59 12.38 2.04
N VAL A 35 1.99 11.81 0.90
CA VAL A 35 2.85 12.51 -0.06
C VAL A 35 2.16 13.76 -0.62
N GLU A 36 2.93 14.63 -1.26
CA GLU A 36 2.42 15.87 -1.83
C GLU A 36 1.26 15.60 -2.79
N GLU A 37 0.19 16.42 -2.72
CA GLU A 37 -1.05 16.24 -3.49
C GLU A 37 -0.80 16.03 -5.00
N GLN A 38 0.23 16.67 -5.56
CA GLN A 38 0.60 16.52 -6.98
C GLN A 38 1.18 15.14 -7.35
N ARG A 39 1.60 14.35 -6.35
CA ARG A 39 2.18 13.02 -6.50
C ARG A 39 1.22 11.92 -6.06
N VAL A 40 0.12 12.29 -5.41
CA VAL A 40 -0.96 11.39 -5.03
C VAL A 40 -1.68 10.91 -6.30
N ASN A 41 -1.98 9.62 -6.35
CA ASN A 41 -2.80 9.01 -7.40
C ASN A 41 -3.76 7.98 -6.79
N ASP A 42 -4.66 7.45 -7.61
CA ASP A 42 -5.71 6.53 -7.15
C ASP A 42 -5.14 5.28 -6.46
N ALA A 43 -4.04 4.73 -6.99
CA ALA A 43 -3.37 3.56 -6.41
C ALA A 43 -2.79 3.87 -5.04
N TYR A 44 -2.11 5.02 -4.89
CA TYR A 44 -1.54 5.48 -3.62
C TYR A 44 -2.63 5.75 -2.57
N GLU A 45 -3.72 6.43 -2.94
CA GLU A 45 -4.83 6.71 -2.01
C GLU A 45 -5.50 5.43 -1.53
N ALA A 46 -5.77 4.49 -2.44
CA ALA A 46 -6.33 3.19 -2.09
C ALA A 46 -5.38 2.43 -1.15
N GLY A 47 -4.09 2.37 -1.51
CA GLY A 47 -3.07 1.76 -0.68
C GLY A 47 -3.02 2.39 0.71
N TYR A 48 -3.00 3.73 0.80
CA TYR A 48 -2.92 4.45 2.07
C TYR A 48 -4.09 4.14 3.00
N ALA A 49 -5.33 4.16 2.48
CA ALA A 49 -6.51 3.81 3.26
C ALA A 49 -6.48 2.36 3.76
N ASP A 50 -6.06 1.42 2.90
CA ASP A 50 -5.91 0.01 3.27
C ASP A 50 -4.76 -0.20 4.28
N GLY A 51 -3.69 0.57 4.18
CA GLY A 51 -2.57 0.60 5.12
C GLY A 51 -2.98 1.07 6.51
N GLU A 52 -3.73 2.17 6.59
CA GLU A 52 -4.30 2.67 7.86
C GLU A 52 -5.21 1.64 8.52
N ALA A 53 -6.00 0.92 7.72
CA ALA A 53 -6.85 -0.17 8.18
C ALA A 53 -6.10 -1.48 8.45
N ARG A 54 -4.80 -1.55 8.14
CA ARG A 54 -3.96 -2.77 8.18
C ARG A 54 -4.55 -3.92 7.36
N ASN A 55 -5.20 -3.60 6.24
CA ASN A 55 -5.82 -4.55 5.34
C ASN A 55 -4.85 -4.86 4.18
N ASP A 56 -4.41 -6.11 4.09
CA ASP A 56 -3.51 -6.61 3.06
C ASP A 56 -4.24 -7.46 1.99
N SER A 57 -5.56 -7.35 1.86
CA SER A 57 -6.36 -8.23 1.01
C SER A 57 -7.04 -7.50 -0.18
N ASN A 58 -7.10 -6.17 -0.15
CA ASN A 58 -7.75 -5.36 -1.19
C ASN A 58 -6.85 -5.04 -2.41
N PHE A 59 -5.59 -5.47 -2.39
CA PHE A 59 -4.59 -5.13 -3.41
C PHE A 59 -4.87 -5.74 -4.79
N SER A 60 -5.78 -6.73 -4.88
CA SER A 60 -6.06 -7.47 -6.13
C SER A 60 -6.47 -6.58 -7.30
N THR A 61 -7.11 -5.44 -7.01
CA THR A 61 -7.52 -4.45 -8.03
C THR A 61 -6.31 -3.71 -8.66
N TRP A 62 -5.16 -3.79 -8.00
CA TRP A 62 -3.92 -3.08 -8.32
C TRP A 62 -2.77 -4.02 -8.69
N GLU A 63 -3.02 -5.34 -8.77
CA GLU A 63 -2.13 -6.28 -9.46
C GLU A 63 -1.88 -5.74 -10.88
N SER A 64 -0.62 -5.77 -11.33
CA SER A 64 -0.12 -5.04 -12.49
C SER A 64 -1.17 -4.85 -13.61
N LYS A 65 -1.69 -3.64 -13.72
CA LYS A 65 -2.31 -3.13 -14.95
C LYS A 65 -1.24 -2.64 -15.90
#